data_AF-A0A8J1UMU4-F1
#
_entry.id   AF-A0A8J1UMU4-F1
#
_cell.length_a   1.000
_cell.length_b   1.000
_cell.length_c   1.000
_cell.angle_alpha   90.00
_cell.angle_beta   90.00
_cell.angle_gamma   90.00
#
_symmetry.space_group_name_H-M   'P 1'
#
loop_
_entity.id
_entity.type
_entity.pdbx_description
1 polymer ?
#
loop_
_entity_poly.entity_id
_entity_poly.type
_entity_poly.pdbx_seq_one_letter_code
_entity_poly.pdbx_strand_id
1 'polypeptide(L)'
;MTEKVPYKVADISLAEWGRKEIALSENEMPGLMHMRRTYGPSKPLKGARIAGCLHMTVQTAVLIETLTELGAQVTWSSCNIFSTQDHAAAAIAKTGVPVYAWKGETDEEYVWCIDQTIIFPDGEPLNLILDDGGDLTNLVHEKYPQYLPGIKGLSEETTTGVHNLYKMMTAGKLKVPAINVNDSVTKSKFDNLYGCRESLVDGIKRATDIMLAGKVAVVAGYGDVGKGCATALRAFGARVIITEIDPIIALQAAMEGYEVTTFDEAVKEGRIFVTTTGCKSIIEPKHFEQMHENAIVCNIGHFDCEIDVKWLNDNCKKDNIKPQVDRFTLSNGRSIILLAEGRLVNLGCAMGHPSFVMSNSFTNQVLAQLELWTKDTYKVGVHFLPKKLDEEVAAAHLDHLGVKLTKLSDTQSEYLGIPKEGPFKPEHYRY
;
A
#
# COMPACT_ATOMS: atom_id res chain seq x y z
N MET A 1 -16.03 -14.81 28.73
CA MET A 1 -15.56 -14.55 27.36
C MET A 1 -16.52 -13.54 26.78
N THR A 2 -16.06 -12.33 26.47
CA THR A 2 -16.87 -11.36 25.71
C THR A 2 -17.22 -11.98 24.36
N GLU A 3 -18.51 -12.03 24.05
CA GLU A 3 -19.03 -12.60 22.80
C GLU A 3 -18.41 -11.86 21.61
N LYS A 4 -17.71 -12.60 20.74
CA LYS A 4 -17.02 -12.01 19.58
C LYS A 4 -18.05 -11.50 18.58
N VAL A 5 -17.98 -10.22 18.24
CA VAL A 5 -18.89 -9.64 17.25
C VAL A 5 -18.58 -10.21 15.86
N PRO A 6 -19.58 -10.52 15.01
CA PRO A 6 -19.33 -11.10 13.69
C PRO A 6 -18.53 -10.20 12.74
N TYR A 7 -18.71 -8.88 12.87
CA TYR A 7 -18.01 -7.81 12.16
C TYR A 7 -18.23 -6.48 12.91
N LYS A 8 -17.45 -5.44 12.60
CA LYS A 8 -17.71 -4.05 12.99
C LYS A 8 -17.30 -3.12 11.85
N VAL A 9 -18.28 -2.42 11.27
CA VAL A 9 -18.12 -1.46 10.17
C VAL A 9 -18.92 -0.19 10.48
N ALA A 10 -18.65 0.92 9.80
CA ALA A 10 -19.33 2.20 10.08
C ALA A 10 -20.84 2.12 9.89
N ASP A 11 -21.29 1.64 8.73
CA ASP A 11 -22.71 1.51 8.39
C ASP A 11 -22.93 0.37 7.39
N ILE A 12 -23.59 -0.70 7.84
CA ILE A 12 -23.91 -1.86 7.00
C ILE A 12 -24.91 -1.54 5.88
N SER A 13 -25.65 -0.43 5.97
CA SER A 13 -26.60 0.00 4.94
C SER A 13 -25.92 0.38 3.62
N LEU A 14 -24.62 0.70 3.67
CA LEU A 14 -23.81 1.06 2.50
C LEU A 14 -23.47 -0.12 1.58
N ALA A 15 -23.81 -1.35 1.97
CA ALA A 15 -23.41 -2.57 1.25
C ALA A 15 -23.86 -2.62 -0.22
N GLU A 16 -25.03 -2.06 -0.55
CA GLU A 16 -25.51 -2.06 -1.94
C GLU A 16 -24.68 -1.13 -2.84
N TRP A 17 -24.29 0.04 -2.33
CA TRP A 17 -23.37 0.93 -3.04
C TRP A 17 -22.00 0.27 -3.18
N GLY A 18 -21.46 -0.30 -2.10
CA GLY A 18 -20.19 -1.01 -2.15
C GLY A 18 -20.17 -2.14 -3.16
N ARG A 19 -21.26 -2.92 -3.28
CA ARG A 19 -21.38 -3.96 -4.31
C ARG A 19 -21.29 -3.41 -5.73
N LYS A 20 -21.87 -2.23 -6.00
CA LYS A 20 -21.80 -1.59 -7.32
C LYS A 20 -20.38 -1.15 -7.66
N GLU A 21 -19.66 -0.56 -6.71
CA GLU A 21 -18.25 -0.17 -6.86
C GLU A 21 -17.31 -1.37 -7.03
N ILE A 22 -17.56 -2.45 -6.28
CA ILE A 22 -16.83 -3.72 -6.42
C ILE A 22 -17.01 -4.28 -7.83
N ALA A 23 -18.26 -4.35 -8.32
CA ALA A 23 -18.53 -4.84 -9.69
C ALA A 23 -17.86 -3.97 -10.78
N LEU A 24 -17.77 -2.66 -10.56
CA LEU A 24 -17.01 -1.76 -11.44
C LEU A 24 -15.51 -2.06 -11.38
N SER A 25 -14.98 -2.24 -10.18
CA SER A 25 -13.55 -2.57 -9.99
C SER A 25 -13.16 -3.95 -10.51
N GLU A 26 -14.05 -4.95 -10.45
CA GLU A 26 -13.77 -6.27 -11.03
C GLU A 26 -13.46 -6.19 -12.52
N ASN A 27 -14.13 -5.29 -13.26
CA ASN A 27 -13.84 -5.06 -14.67
C ASN A 27 -12.47 -4.41 -14.90
N GLU A 28 -11.96 -3.65 -13.95
CA GLU A 28 -10.63 -3.03 -13.99
C GLU A 28 -9.55 -3.90 -13.33
N MET A 29 -9.88 -5.10 -12.83
CA MET A 29 -8.93 -5.98 -12.14
C MET A 29 -8.72 -7.32 -12.85
N PRO A 30 -8.22 -7.30 -14.10
CA PRO A 30 -8.15 -8.49 -14.95
C PRO A 30 -7.25 -9.60 -14.38
N GLY A 31 -6.22 -9.25 -13.62
CA GLY A 31 -5.34 -10.20 -12.94
C GLY A 31 -6.07 -11.02 -11.86
N LEU A 32 -6.82 -10.35 -10.97
CA LEU A 32 -7.64 -11.06 -9.97
C LEU A 32 -8.75 -11.89 -10.63
N MET A 33 -9.38 -11.36 -11.68
CA MET A 33 -10.38 -12.13 -12.44
C MET A 33 -9.76 -13.33 -13.15
N HIS A 34 -8.51 -13.22 -13.61
CA HIS A 34 -7.74 -14.35 -14.13
C HIS A 34 -7.50 -15.39 -13.04
N MET A 35 -7.09 -14.99 -11.84
CA MET A 35 -6.90 -15.92 -10.71
C MET A 35 -8.19 -16.70 -10.38
N ARG A 36 -9.35 -16.02 -10.33
CA ARG A 36 -10.64 -16.68 -10.09
C ARG A 36 -10.97 -17.71 -11.18
N ARG A 37 -10.76 -17.37 -12.47
CA ARG A 37 -11.02 -18.30 -13.58
C ARG A 37 -10.07 -19.50 -13.58
N THR A 38 -8.79 -19.27 -13.30
CA THR A 38 -7.75 -20.30 -13.36
C THR A 38 -7.80 -21.24 -12.15
N TYR A 39 -7.98 -20.69 -10.95
CA TYR A 39 -7.82 -21.43 -9.68
C TYR A 39 -9.12 -21.61 -8.90
N GLY A 40 -10.19 -20.85 -9.19
CA GLY A 40 -11.48 -20.98 -8.50
C GLY A 40 -12.07 -22.40 -8.54
N PRO A 41 -12.07 -23.12 -9.70
CA PRO A 41 -12.65 -24.47 -9.76
C PRO A 41 -11.97 -25.50 -8.85
N SER A 42 -10.65 -25.39 -8.63
CA SER A 42 -9.88 -26.34 -7.81
C SER A 42 -9.85 -25.99 -6.33
N LYS A 43 -10.28 -24.77 -5.94
CA LYS A 43 -10.29 -24.25 -4.57
C LYS A 43 -8.96 -24.52 -3.82
N PRO A 44 -7.81 -24.11 -4.36
CA PRO A 44 -6.49 -24.47 -3.81
C PRO A 44 -6.25 -23.94 -2.39
N LEU A 45 -6.92 -22.86 -1.98
CA LEU A 45 -6.81 -22.29 -0.64
C LEU A 45 -7.80 -22.93 0.35
N LYS A 46 -8.46 -24.04 0.00
CA LYS A 46 -9.33 -24.76 0.93
C LYS A 46 -8.58 -25.12 2.21
N GLY A 47 -9.12 -24.69 3.35
CA GLY A 47 -8.54 -24.89 4.68
C GLY A 47 -7.60 -23.76 5.15
N ALA A 48 -7.26 -22.82 4.26
CA ALA A 48 -6.57 -21.60 4.64
C ALA A 48 -7.51 -20.70 5.46
N ARG A 49 -6.96 -20.09 6.50
CA ARG A 49 -7.56 -19.11 7.40
C ARG A 49 -6.65 -17.89 7.39
N ILE A 50 -6.94 -16.99 6.45
CA ILE A 50 -6.13 -15.81 6.14
C ILE A 50 -6.62 -14.64 6.99
N ALA A 51 -5.78 -14.20 7.93
CA ALA A 51 -5.97 -12.91 8.59
C ALA A 51 -5.30 -11.82 7.73
N GLY A 52 -6.10 -10.86 7.28
CA GLY A 52 -5.65 -9.72 6.48
C GLY A 52 -5.56 -8.43 7.29
N CYS A 53 -4.43 -7.74 7.17
CA CYS A 53 -4.23 -6.39 7.68
C CYS A 53 -3.75 -5.51 6.53
N LEU A 54 -4.71 -4.95 5.80
CA LEU A 54 -4.49 -4.16 4.59
C LEU A 54 -5.64 -3.18 4.41
N HIS A 55 -5.37 -1.97 3.91
CA HIS A 55 -6.38 -0.93 3.63
C HIS A 55 -7.72 -1.50 3.14
N MET A 56 -8.81 -1.28 3.88
CA MET A 56 -10.13 -1.85 3.56
C MET A 56 -10.86 -1.01 2.49
N THR A 57 -10.43 -1.15 1.23
CA THR A 57 -10.95 -0.42 0.06
C THR A 57 -11.81 -1.30 -0.86
N VAL A 58 -12.41 -0.70 -1.89
CA VAL A 58 -13.08 -1.43 -2.98
C VAL A 58 -12.12 -2.41 -3.67
N GLN A 59 -10.87 -2.03 -3.89
CA GLN A 59 -9.87 -2.91 -4.52
C GLN A 59 -9.59 -4.12 -3.63
N THR A 60 -9.43 -3.89 -2.32
CA THR A 60 -9.19 -4.95 -1.33
C THR A 60 -10.39 -5.86 -1.18
N ALA A 61 -11.61 -5.34 -1.32
CA ALA A 61 -12.82 -6.15 -1.38
C ALA A 61 -12.77 -7.18 -2.53
N VAL A 62 -12.27 -6.80 -3.72
CA VAL A 62 -12.08 -7.75 -4.84
C VAL A 62 -11.01 -8.81 -4.52
N LEU A 63 -9.93 -8.44 -3.82
CA LEU A 63 -8.91 -9.37 -3.32
C LEU A 63 -9.53 -10.37 -2.33
N ILE A 64 -10.25 -9.89 -1.31
CA ILE A 64 -10.92 -10.72 -0.30
C ILE A 64 -11.83 -11.75 -0.98
N GLU A 65 -12.71 -11.30 -1.89
CA GLU A 65 -13.62 -12.20 -2.61
C GLU A 65 -12.87 -13.16 -3.54
N THR A 66 -11.68 -12.79 -4.04
CA THR A 66 -10.83 -13.71 -4.81
C THR A 66 -10.24 -14.80 -3.91
N LEU A 67 -9.74 -14.45 -2.72
CA LEU A 67 -9.24 -15.43 -1.76
C LEU A 67 -10.34 -16.40 -1.31
N THR A 68 -11.54 -15.88 -1.02
CA THR A 68 -12.72 -16.70 -0.70
C THR A 68 -13.15 -17.57 -1.88
N GLU A 69 -13.16 -17.02 -3.10
CA GLU A 69 -13.45 -17.81 -4.32
C GLU A 69 -12.40 -18.91 -4.53
N LEU A 70 -11.15 -18.73 -4.11
CA LEU A 70 -10.13 -19.78 -4.13
C LEU A 70 -10.22 -20.77 -2.96
N GLY A 71 -11.20 -20.61 -2.06
CA GLY A 71 -11.52 -21.56 -0.99
C GLY A 71 -11.02 -21.19 0.41
N ALA A 72 -10.40 -20.02 0.57
CA ALA A 72 -9.95 -19.55 1.89
C ALA A 72 -11.13 -19.10 2.76
N GLN A 73 -11.00 -19.30 4.07
CA GLN A 73 -11.69 -18.47 5.05
C GLN A 73 -10.86 -17.21 5.28
N VAL A 74 -11.52 -16.06 5.42
CA VAL A 74 -10.85 -14.75 5.52
C VAL A 74 -11.43 -13.97 6.70
N THR A 75 -10.58 -13.27 7.43
CA THR A 75 -10.93 -12.21 8.40
C THR A 75 -10.09 -10.96 8.06
N TRP A 76 -10.64 -9.76 8.25
CA TRP A 76 -9.96 -8.56 7.77
C TRP A 76 -10.03 -7.37 8.73
N SER A 77 -8.93 -6.62 8.77
CA SER A 77 -8.79 -5.30 9.38
C SER A 77 -8.05 -4.37 8.42
N SER A 78 -8.27 -3.07 8.55
CA SER A 78 -7.48 -2.06 7.84
C SER A 78 -6.09 -1.92 8.48
N CYS A 79 -5.06 -1.57 7.71
CA CYS A 79 -3.72 -1.21 8.21
C CYS A 79 -3.54 0.32 8.40
N ASN A 80 -4.61 1.11 8.23
CA ASN A 80 -4.57 2.55 8.48
C ASN A 80 -5.95 3.11 8.83
N ILE A 81 -6.01 3.88 9.92
CA ILE A 81 -7.23 4.43 10.53
C ILE A 81 -8.07 5.31 9.59
N PHE A 82 -7.48 5.89 8.54
CA PHE A 82 -8.20 6.76 7.59
C PHE A 82 -8.39 6.14 6.21
N SER A 83 -7.92 4.92 5.98
CA SER A 83 -7.90 4.35 4.62
C SER A 83 -9.15 3.55 4.25
N THR A 84 -9.96 3.15 5.23
CA THR A 84 -11.16 2.37 4.99
C THR A 84 -12.15 3.13 4.11
N GLN A 85 -12.72 2.43 3.13
CA GLN A 85 -13.87 2.87 2.37
C GLN A 85 -15.10 2.15 2.93
N ASP A 86 -15.91 2.85 3.73
CA ASP A 86 -16.95 2.22 4.55
C ASP A 86 -17.98 1.42 3.73
N HIS A 87 -18.28 1.85 2.50
CA HIS A 87 -19.15 1.10 1.60
C HIS A 87 -18.53 -0.23 1.15
N ALA A 88 -17.22 -0.29 0.93
CA ALA A 88 -16.52 -1.55 0.63
C ALA A 88 -16.51 -2.48 1.84
N ALA A 89 -16.21 -1.95 3.03
CA ALA A 89 -16.26 -2.70 4.29
C ALA A 89 -17.66 -3.29 4.54
N ALA A 90 -18.71 -2.48 4.35
CA ALA A 90 -20.11 -2.92 4.47
C ALA A 90 -20.46 -4.02 3.45
N ALA A 91 -20.03 -3.89 2.20
CA ALA A 91 -20.29 -4.88 1.16
C ALA A 91 -19.63 -6.23 1.45
N ILE A 92 -18.41 -6.24 2.00
CA ILE A 92 -17.73 -7.47 2.43
C ILE A 92 -18.35 -8.04 3.70
N ALA A 93 -18.64 -7.22 4.71
CA ALA A 93 -19.33 -7.70 5.92
C ALA A 93 -20.68 -8.37 5.58
N LYS A 94 -21.39 -7.85 4.57
CA LYS A 94 -22.66 -8.41 4.08
C LYS A 94 -22.53 -9.80 3.43
N THR A 95 -21.34 -10.19 2.94
CA THR A 95 -21.10 -11.55 2.40
C THR A 95 -20.92 -12.58 3.51
N GLY A 96 -20.74 -12.14 4.76
CA GLY A 96 -20.45 -13.00 5.91
C GLY A 96 -18.96 -13.09 6.26
N VAL A 97 -18.07 -12.45 5.50
CA VAL A 97 -16.66 -12.32 5.86
C VAL A 97 -16.52 -11.36 7.05
N PRO A 98 -15.88 -11.75 8.16
CA PRO A 98 -15.63 -10.86 9.30
C PRO A 98 -14.69 -9.71 8.93
N VAL A 99 -15.22 -8.48 8.96
CA VAL A 99 -14.46 -7.24 8.74
C VAL A 99 -14.57 -6.35 9.96
N TYR A 100 -13.43 -5.85 10.42
CA TYR A 100 -13.31 -4.91 11.54
C TYR A 100 -12.56 -3.70 11.02
N ALA A 101 -13.29 -2.78 10.39
CA ALA A 101 -12.69 -1.61 9.76
C ALA A 101 -13.74 -0.51 9.52
N TRP A 102 -13.39 0.74 9.84
CA TRP A 102 -14.12 1.94 9.43
C TRP A 102 -13.18 3.14 9.27
N LYS A 103 -13.61 4.16 8.54
CA LYS A 103 -12.81 5.39 8.40
C LYS A 103 -12.91 6.22 9.68
N GLY A 104 -11.77 6.61 10.24
CA GLY A 104 -11.68 7.42 11.45
C GLY A 104 -11.67 6.62 12.75
N GLU A 105 -11.11 5.41 12.73
CA GLU A 105 -10.78 4.65 13.95
C GLU A 105 -9.87 5.46 14.89
N THR A 106 -10.01 5.25 16.21
CA THR A 106 -8.94 5.64 17.15
C THR A 106 -7.78 4.64 17.10
N ASP A 107 -6.62 4.99 17.64
CA ASP A 107 -5.48 4.07 17.71
C ASP A 107 -5.80 2.81 18.55
N GLU A 108 -6.64 2.92 19.59
CA GLU A 108 -7.09 1.75 20.37
C GLU A 108 -8.05 0.86 19.57
N GLU A 109 -8.96 1.47 18.80
CA GLU A 109 -9.88 0.74 17.94
C GLU A 109 -9.14 0.02 16.81
N TYR A 110 -8.13 0.65 16.23
CA TYR A 110 -7.23 0.07 15.24
C TYR A 110 -6.58 -1.24 15.74
N VAL A 111 -5.93 -1.18 16.90
CA VAL A 111 -5.31 -2.37 17.52
C VAL A 111 -6.36 -3.43 17.86
N TRP A 112 -7.53 -3.02 18.34
CA TRP A 112 -8.64 -3.94 18.60
C TRP A 112 -9.13 -4.63 17.32
N CYS A 113 -9.22 -3.92 16.20
CA CYS A 113 -9.62 -4.47 14.91
C CYS A 113 -8.66 -5.58 14.45
N ILE A 114 -7.35 -5.34 14.51
CA ILE A 114 -6.33 -6.36 14.17
C ILE A 114 -6.47 -7.58 15.09
N ASP A 115 -6.66 -7.37 16.40
CA ASP A 115 -6.85 -8.45 17.37
C ASP A 115 -8.08 -9.33 17.05
N GLN A 116 -9.14 -8.75 16.50
CA GLN A 116 -10.33 -9.49 16.07
C GLN A 116 -10.07 -10.43 14.88
N THR A 117 -8.99 -10.26 14.12
CA THR A 117 -8.69 -11.13 12.96
C THR A 117 -8.02 -12.46 13.34
N ILE A 118 -7.45 -12.56 14.56
CA ILE A 118 -6.56 -13.66 14.96
C ILE A 118 -7.27 -15.02 15.08
N ILE A 119 -8.50 -15.02 15.61
CA ILE A 119 -9.30 -16.24 15.83
C ILE A 119 -10.46 -16.25 14.84
N PHE A 120 -10.70 -17.34 14.15
CA PHE A 120 -11.78 -17.46 13.17
C PHE A 120 -13.13 -17.74 13.87
N PRO A 121 -14.28 -17.56 13.18
CA PRO A 121 -15.59 -17.82 13.77
C PRO A 121 -15.79 -19.25 14.31
N ASP A 122 -15.04 -20.22 13.79
CA ASP A 122 -15.03 -21.61 14.25
C ASP A 122 -14.16 -21.84 15.51
N GLY A 123 -13.49 -20.80 16.01
CA GLY A 123 -12.61 -20.85 17.18
C GLY A 123 -11.16 -21.21 16.87
N GLU A 124 -10.83 -21.53 15.62
CA GLU A 124 -9.46 -21.87 15.21
C GLU A 124 -8.63 -20.60 14.94
N PRO A 125 -7.33 -20.58 15.25
CA PRO A 125 -6.48 -19.43 14.94
C PRO A 125 -6.17 -19.36 13.45
N LEU A 126 -5.75 -18.18 13.00
CA LEU A 126 -5.20 -17.97 11.66
C LEU A 126 -4.08 -18.97 11.33
N ASN A 127 -3.92 -19.30 10.05
CA ASN A 127 -2.82 -20.14 9.57
C ASN A 127 -2.08 -19.53 8.36
N LEU A 128 -2.51 -18.36 7.90
CA LEU A 128 -1.82 -17.50 6.95
C LEU A 128 -2.04 -16.03 7.33
N ILE A 129 -1.04 -15.20 7.03
CA ILE A 129 -1.09 -13.74 7.19
C ILE A 129 -0.98 -13.10 5.80
N LEU A 130 -1.79 -12.08 5.56
CA LEU A 130 -1.62 -11.15 4.44
C LEU A 130 -1.51 -9.74 5.05
N ASP A 131 -0.36 -9.11 4.89
CA ASP A 131 0.00 -7.90 5.66
C ASP A 131 0.44 -6.76 4.73
N ASP A 132 0.20 -5.55 5.20
CA ASP A 132 0.64 -4.30 4.61
C ASP A 132 1.12 -3.40 5.74
N GLY A 133 2.44 -3.30 5.88
CA GLY A 133 3.11 -2.51 6.92
C GLY A 133 3.73 -3.33 8.05
N GLY A 134 3.27 -4.57 8.23
CA GLY A 134 3.82 -5.52 9.20
C GLY A 134 3.17 -5.49 10.58
N ASP A 135 2.06 -4.76 10.78
CA ASP A 135 1.44 -4.60 12.10
C ASP A 135 0.82 -5.91 12.61
N LEU A 136 0.11 -6.65 11.75
CA LEU A 136 -0.42 -7.96 12.11
C LEU A 136 0.71 -8.97 12.38
N THR A 137 1.75 -8.94 11.56
CA THR A 137 2.94 -9.76 11.73
C THR A 137 3.59 -9.52 13.10
N ASN A 138 3.82 -8.26 13.45
CA ASN A 138 4.43 -7.88 14.74
C ASN A 138 3.53 -8.29 15.90
N LEU A 139 2.24 -7.98 15.84
CA LEU A 139 1.27 -8.31 16.88
C LEU A 139 1.23 -9.83 17.12
N VAL A 140 1.25 -10.66 16.07
CA VAL A 140 1.29 -12.12 16.22
C VAL A 140 2.61 -12.59 16.83
N HIS A 141 3.75 -12.06 16.39
CA HIS A 141 5.06 -12.47 16.91
C HIS A 141 5.26 -12.07 18.38
N GLU A 142 4.67 -10.97 18.82
CA GLU A 142 4.88 -10.40 20.16
C GLU A 142 3.81 -10.85 21.17
N LYS A 143 2.52 -10.77 20.78
CA LYS A 143 1.39 -11.01 21.68
C LYS A 143 0.82 -12.42 21.57
N TYR A 144 0.95 -13.05 20.40
CA TYR A 144 0.39 -14.39 20.12
C TYR A 144 1.41 -15.43 19.64
N PRO A 145 2.60 -15.54 20.27
CA PRO A 145 3.64 -16.45 19.80
C PRO A 145 3.22 -17.92 19.80
N GLN A 146 2.20 -18.30 20.59
CA GLN A 146 1.64 -19.64 20.62
C GLN A 146 0.99 -20.08 19.30
N TYR A 147 0.60 -19.16 18.42
CA TYR A 147 -0.01 -19.48 17.12
C TYR A 147 1.02 -19.59 15.99
N LEU A 148 2.24 -19.08 16.17
CA LEU A 148 3.31 -19.12 15.16
C LEU A 148 3.56 -20.52 14.57
N PRO A 149 3.57 -21.63 15.35
CA PRO A 149 3.78 -22.97 14.78
C PRO A 149 2.68 -23.41 13.81
N GLY A 150 1.47 -22.84 13.90
CA GLY A 150 0.34 -23.15 13.04
C GLY A 150 0.23 -22.27 11.78
N ILE A 151 1.08 -21.24 11.67
CA ILE A 151 1.07 -20.31 10.54
C ILE A 151 2.03 -20.81 9.46
N LYS A 152 1.50 -21.14 8.29
CA LYS A 152 2.29 -21.62 7.13
C LYS A 152 3.17 -20.54 6.53
N GLY A 153 2.76 -19.27 6.61
CA GLY A 153 3.55 -18.15 6.14
C GLY A 153 2.78 -16.84 6.12
N LEU A 154 3.49 -15.80 5.70
CA LEU A 154 2.95 -14.46 5.51
C LEU A 154 3.38 -13.86 4.16
N SER A 155 2.55 -13.01 3.57
CA SER A 155 2.92 -12.19 2.42
C SER A 155 2.77 -10.72 2.76
N GLU A 156 3.79 -9.92 2.42
CA GLU A 156 3.88 -8.51 2.82
C GLU A 156 3.98 -7.58 1.61
N GLU A 157 3.08 -6.60 1.58
CA GLU A 157 2.81 -5.71 0.44
C GLU A 157 3.81 -4.55 0.32
N THR A 158 4.30 -3.97 1.41
CA THR A 158 4.98 -2.65 1.35
C THR A 158 6.45 -2.69 1.69
N THR A 159 7.19 -1.73 1.14
CA THR A 159 8.62 -1.51 1.41
C THR A 159 8.92 -1.47 2.90
N THR A 160 8.04 -0.83 3.69
CA THR A 160 8.23 -0.67 5.12
C THR A 160 8.05 -1.98 5.88
N GLY A 161 6.98 -2.73 5.60
CA GLY A 161 6.76 -4.04 6.22
C GLY A 161 7.84 -5.04 5.82
N VAL A 162 8.27 -5.04 4.56
CA VAL A 162 9.39 -5.88 4.08
C VAL A 162 10.70 -5.54 4.79
N HIS A 163 11.01 -4.25 4.98
CA HIS A 163 12.19 -3.83 5.75
C HIS A 163 12.13 -4.34 7.19
N ASN A 164 10.94 -4.33 7.82
CA ASN A 164 10.74 -4.93 9.12
C ASN A 164 11.00 -6.44 9.10
N LEU A 165 10.49 -7.17 8.11
CA LEU A 165 10.75 -8.61 7.96
C LEU A 165 12.25 -8.94 7.84
N TYR A 166 13.01 -8.19 7.04
CA TYR A 166 14.46 -8.37 6.94
C TYR A 166 15.19 -8.08 8.27
N LYS A 167 14.74 -7.07 9.03
CA LYS A 167 15.26 -6.80 10.38
C LYS A 167 14.94 -7.95 11.34
N MET A 168 13.70 -8.43 11.35
CA MET A 168 13.29 -9.57 12.17
C MET A 168 14.08 -10.83 11.81
N MET A 169 14.29 -11.11 10.53
CA MET A 169 15.07 -12.24 10.06
C MET A 169 16.54 -12.15 10.52
N THR A 170 17.18 -10.99 10.32
CA THR A 170 18.57 -10.74 10.74
C THR A 170 18.73 -10.86 12.26
N ALA A 171 17.73 -10.44 13.03
CA ALA A 171 17.70 -10.56 14.48
C ALA A 171 17.29 -11.96 14.99
N GLY A 172 17.02 -12.93 14.10
CA GLY A 172 16.54 -14.27 14.47
C GLY A 172 15.14 -14.29 15.10
N LYS A 173 14.38 -13.20 14.95
CA LYS A 173 13.03 -13.02 15.52
C LYS A 173 11.92 -13.50 14.58
N LEU A 174 12.11 -13.47 13.27
CA LEU A 174 11.12 -13.98 12.31
C LEU A 174 10.96 -15.50 12.50
N LYS A 175 9.72 -15.98 12.72
CA LYS A 175 9.43 -17.40 13.02
C LYS A 175 8.64 -18.13 11.95
N VAL A 176 8.17 -17.43 10.92
CA VAL A 176 7.39 -18.00 9.81
C VAL A 176 8.02 -17.63 8.47
N PRO A 177 7.80 -18.41 7.40
CA PRO A 177 8.20 -18.03 6.04
C PRO A 177 7.46 -16.77 5.60
N ALA A 178 8.16 -15.88 4.89
CA ALA A 178 7.59 -14.66 4.35
C ALA A 178 7.86 -14.53 2.85
N ILE A 179 6.86 -14.08 2.09
CA ILE A 179 7.04 -13.63 0.70
C ILE A 179 6.98 -12.10 0.67
N ASN A 180 8.07 -11.51 0.19
CA ASN A 180 8.17 -10.10 -0.16
C ASN A 180 7.41 -9.86 -1.46
N VAL A 181 6.17 -9.39 -1.36
CA VAL A 181 5.35 -9.02 -2.52
C VAL A 181 5.79 -7.67 -3.08
N ASN A 182 6.18 -6.74 -2.21
CA ASN A 182 6.61 -5.40 -2.59
C ASN A 182 7.62 -5.39 -3.75
N ASP A 183 8.66 -6.22 -3.65
CA ASP A 183 9.77 -6.23 -4.58
C ASP A 183 9.56 -7.13 -5.80
N SER A 184 8.36 -7.70 -5.97
CA SER A 184 7.94 -8.21 -7.28
C SER A 184 7.93 -7.03 -8.26
N VAL A 185 8.42 -7.25 -9.48
CA VAL A 185 8.52 -6.22 -10.52
C VAL A 185 7.13 -5.64 -10.79
N THR A 186 6.14 -6.49 -11.01
CA THR A 186 4.77 -6.06 -11.27
C THR A 186 4.09 -5.34 -10.12
N LYS A 187 4.67 -5.36 -8.91
CA LYS A 187 4.25 -4.55 -7.77
C LYS A 187 5.03 -3.24 -7.74
N SER A 188 6.31 -3.28 -7.36
CA SER A 188 7.10 -2.09 -7.01
C SER A 188 7.21 -1.04 -8.12
N LYS A 189 7.31 -1.42 -9.41
CA LYS A 189 7.35 -0.41 -10.49
C LYS A 189 6.07 -0.20 -11.25
N PHE A 190 4.97 -0.71 -10.70
CA PHE A 190 3.65 -0.36 -11.17
C PHE A 190 2.89 0.37 -10.07
N ASP A 191 2.63 -0.29 -8.94
CA ASP A 191 1.87 0.25 -7.82
C ASP A 191 2.54 1.50 -7.24
N ASN A 192 3.75 1.34 -6.68
CA ASN A 192 4.44 2.45 -6.01
C ASN A 192 4.70 3.62 -6.97
N LEU A 193 4.88 3.36 -8.27
CA LEU A 193 5.19 4.37 -9.28
C LEU A 193 3.93 4.99 -9.90
N TYR A 194 3.14 4.20 -10.63
CA TYR A 194 1.99 4.67 -11.40
C TYR A 194 0.78 4.92 -10.50
N GLY A 195 0.58 4.13 -9.45
CA GLY A 195 -0.48 4.36 -8.47
C GLY A 195 -0.31 5.72 -7.79
N CYS A 196 0.87 5.99 -7.23
CA CYS A 196 1.15 7.27 -6.58
C CYS A 196 1.12 8.45 -7.57
N ARG A 197 1.51 8.23 -8.84
CA ARG A 197 1.42 9.24 -9.89
C ARG A 197 -0.01 9.71 -10.15
N GLU A 198 -1.01 8.86 -9.93
CA GLU A 198 -2.41 9.26 -10.06
C GLU A 198 -3.00 9.73 -8.72
N SER A 199 -2.76 8.98 -7.65
CA SER A 199 -3.49 9.16 -6.39
C SER A 199 -2.96 10.28 -5.49
N LEU A 200 -1.68 10.67 -5.62
CA LEU A 200 -1.15 11.79 -4.81
C LEU A 200 -1.93 13.07 -5.09
N VAL A 201 -2.05 13.43 -6.37
CA VAL A 201 -2.72 14.65 -6.77
C VAL A 201 -4.20 14.58 -6.45
N ASP A 202 -4.84 13.41 -6.59
CA ASP A 202 -6.23 13.21 -6.17
C ASP A 202 -6.43 13.55 -4.69
N GLY A 203 -5.58 13.00 -3.80
CA GLY A 203 -5.60 13.29 -2.37
C GLY A 203 -5.45 14.79 -2.05
N ILE A 204 -4.44 15.45 -2.64
CA ILE A 204 -4.22 16.88 -2.46
C ILE A 204 -5.43 17.69 -2.97
N LYS A 205 -5.99 17.32 -4.11
CA LYS A 205 -7.12 18.01 -4.75
C LYS A 205 -8.39 17.90 -3.94
N ARG A 206 -8.82 16.70 -3.55
CA ARG A 206 -10.03 16.52 -2.72
C ARG A 206 -9.90 17.21 -1.36
N ALA A 207 -8.69 17.25 -0.81
CA ALA A 207 -8.42 17.95 0.43
C ALA A 207 -8.52 19.48 0.29
N THR A 208 -7.95 20.07 -0.76
CA THR A 208 -7.64 21.52 -0.77
C THR A 208 -8.12 22.30 -1.99
N ASP A 209 -8.54 21.62 -3.06
CA ASP A 209 -8.87 22.19 -4.37
C ASP A 209 -7.76 23.10 -4.96
N ILE A 210 -6.53 23.03 -4.43
CA ILE A 210 -5.46 23.95 -4.75
C ILE A 210 -5.04 23.86 -6.22
N MET A 211 -4.72 25.00 -6.84
CA MET A 211 -4.05 25.00 -8.14
C MET A 211 -2.56 24.63 -7.98
N LEU A 212 -2.17 23.53 -8.61
CA LEU A 212 -0.78 23.02 -8.63
C LEU A 212 0.11 23.80 -9.63
N ALA A 213 -0.45 24.20 -10.76
CA ALA A 213 0.28 24.95 -11.78
C ALA A 213 0.89 26.24 -11.20
N GLY A 214 2.17 26.48 -11.49
CA GLY A 214 2.93 27.62 -10.99
C GLY A 214 3.36 27.53 -9.52
N LYS A 215 3.03 26.45 -8.80
CA LYS A 215 3.55 26.22 -7.44
C LYS A 215 4.94 25.58 -7.49
N VAL A 216 5.68 25.77 -6.42
CA VAL A 216 6.87 24.98 -6.10
C VAL A 216 6.43 23.83 -5.22
N ALA A 217 6.66 22.59 -5.67
CA ALA A 217 6.38 21.40 -4.89
C ALA A 217 7.70 20.71 -4.53
N VAL A 218 7.87 20.38 -3.26
CA VAL A 218 9.05 19.69 -2.74
C VAL A 218 8.66 18.24 -2.45
N VAL A 219 9.36 17.30 -3.09
CA VAL A 219 9.20 15.86 -2.85
C VAL A 219 10.44 15.35 -2.13
N ALA A 220 10.25 14.90 -0.89
CA ALA A 220 11.33 14.33 -0.10
C ALA A 220 11.42 12.82 -0.32
N GLY A 221 12.51 12.36 -0.93
CA GLY A 221 12.69 11.00 -1.43
C GLY A 221 12.30 10.90 -2.91
N TYR A 222 13.08 10.12 -3.66
CA TYR A 222 12.90 9.91 -5.10
C TYR A 222 13.05 8.44 -5.47
N GLY A 223 12.67 7.54 -4.55
CA GLY A 223 12.35 6.14 -4.85
C GLY A 223 11.15 6.01 -5.81
N ASP A 224 10.54 4.82 -5.90
CA ASP A 224 9.43 4.60 -6.85
C ASP A 224 8.23 5.51 -6.58
N VAL A 225 7.86 5.68 -5.31
CA VAL A 225 6.82 6.61 -4.86
C VAL A 225 7.16 8.06 -5.25
N GLY A 226 8.36 8.52 -4.86
CA GLY A 226 8.82 9.88 -5.16
C GLY A 226 8.88 10.18 -6.66
N LYS A 227 9.31 9.22 -7.49
CA LYS A 227 9.28 9.32 -8.96
C LYS A 227 7.87 9.52 -9.50
N GLY A 228 6.90 8.76 -9.00
CA GLY A 228 5.49 8.89 -9.37
C GLY A 228 4.94 10.25 -8.99
N CYS A 229 5.18 10.66 -7.74
CA CYS A 229 4.76 11.93 -7.17
C CYS A 229 5.31 13.13 -7.95
N ALA A 230 6.62 13.17 -8.19
CA ALA A 230 7.29 14.23 -8.92
C ALA A 230 6.77 14.37 -10.36
N THR A 231 6.58 13.23 -11.04
CA THR A 231 6.03 13.20 -12.39
C THR A 231 4.62 13.80 -12.44
N ALA A 232 3.76 13.45 -11.48
CA ALA A 232 2.39 13.94 -11.40
C ALA A 232 2.34 15.46 -11.18
N LEU A 233 3.11 15.95 -10.20
CA LEU A 233 3.16 17.37 -9.85
C LEU A 233 3.69 18.21 -11.03
N ARG A 234 4.74 17.74 -11.71
CA ARG A 234 5.29 18.40 -12.91
C ARG A 234 4.28 18.41 -14.06
N ALA A 235 3.54 17.33 -14.28
CA ALA A 235 2.52 17.24 -15.33
C ALA A 235 1.38 18.26 -15.12
N PHE A 236 1.07 18.59 -13.86
CA PHE A 236 0.14 19.67 -13.51
C PHE A 236 0.76 21.08 -13.50
N GLY A 237 2.01 21.23 -13.97
CA GLY A 237 2.69 22.53 -14.13
C GLY A 237 3.35 23.07 -12.87
N ALA A 238 3.60 22.24 -11.85
CA ALA A 238 4.42 22.64 -10.71
C ALA A 238 5.92 22.60 -11.08
N ARG A 239 6.71 23.51 -10.49
CA ARG A 239 8.17 23.35 -10.42
C ARG A 239 8.47 22.39 -9.27
N VAL A 240 9.09 21.26 -9.57
CA VAL A 240 9.35 20.22 -8.56
C VAL A 240 10.81 20.26 -8.12
N ILE A 241 11.03 20.29 -6.80
CA ILE A 241 12.33 20.18 -6.14
C ILE A 241 12.38 18.83 -5.43
N ILE A 242 13.51 18.13 -5.54
CA ILE A 242 13.75 16.82 -4.91
C ILE A 242 14.78 16.96 -3.78
N THR A 243 14.57 16.20 -2.71
CA THR A 243 15.62 15.97 -1.70
C THR A 243 15.94 14.48 -1.64
N GLU A 244 17.21 14.12 -1.65
CA GLU A 244 17.65 12.72 -1.61
C GLU A 244 18.94 12.53 -0.82
N ILE A 245 19.05 11.36 -0.20
CA ILE A 245 20.26 10.90 0.50
C ILE A 245 21.07 9.91 -0.35
N ASP A 246 20.42 9.22 -1.30
CA ASP A 246 21.08 8.26 -2.18
C ASP A 246 21.61 8.98 -3.45
N PRO A 247 22.93 8.94 -3.72
CA PRO A 247 23.52 9.64 -4.85
C PRO A 247 23.09 9.07 -6.23
N ILE A 248 22.77 7.79 -6.33
CA ILE A 248 22.26 7.18 -7.57
C ILE A 248 20.88 7.75 -7.87
N ILE A 249 20.03 7.79 -6.84
CA ILE A 249 18.65 8.27 -6.97
C ILE A 249 18.62 9.79 -7.19
N ALA A 250 19.46 10.55 -6.48
CA ALA A 250 19.65 11.98 -6.71
C ALA A 250 20.09 12.28 -8.14
N LEU A 251 21.06 11.51 -8.68
CA LEU A 251 21.48 11.66 -10.06
C LEU A 251 20.34 11.36 -11.04
N GLN A 252 19.49 10.36 -10.77
CA GLN A 252 18.29 10.11 -11.58
C GLN A 252 17.36 11.34 -11.60
N ALA A 253 17.07 11.95 -10.44
CA ALA A 253 16.24 13.16 -10.37
C ALA A 253 16.84 14.31 -11.19
N ALA A 254 18.14 14.55 -11.04
CA ALA A 254 18.83 15.60 -11.79
C ALA A 254 18.78 15.36 -13.31
N MET A 255 18.94 14.10 -13.76
CA MET A 255 18.89 13.73 -15.17
C MET A 255 17.49 13.86 -15.79
N GLU A 256 16.44 13.83 -14.97
CA GLU A 256 15.05 14.15 -15.39
C GLU A 256 14.78 15.66 -15.42
N GLY A 257 15.74 16.49 -14.99
CA GLY A 257 15.64 17.95 -14.96
C GLY A 257 14.98 18.51 -13.71
N TYR A 258 14.91 17.74 -12.62
CA TYR A 258 14.53 18.27 -11.32
C TYR A 258 15.73 18.92 -10.62
N GLU A 259 15.46 20.02 -9.92
CA GLU A 259 16.42 20.54 -8.95
C GLU A 259 16.55 19.56 -7.79
N VAL A 260 17.77 19.24 -7.39
CA VAL A 260 18.07 18.39 -6.23
C VAL A 260 18.86 19.20 -5.22
N THR A 261 18.30 19.38 -4.02
CA THR A 261 18.91 20.16 -2.95
C THR A 261 18.53 19.58 -1.58
N THR A 262 19.01 20.20 -0.49
CA THR A 262 18.66 19.78 0.87
C THR A 262 17.26 20.26 1.24
N PHE A 263 16.61 19.57 2.19
CA PHE A 263 15.30 20.03 2.69
C PHE A 263 15.39 21.41 3.35
N ASP A 264 16.50 21.70 4.03
CA ASP A 264 16.79 23.00 4.65
C ASP A 264 16.78 24.17 3.65
N GLU A 265 17.14 23.94 2.38
CA GLU A 265 17.05 24.95 1.33
C GLU A 265 15.67 24.93 0.65
N ALA A 266 15.16 23.75 0.29
CA ALA A 266 13.90 23.59 -0.42
C ALA A 266 12.69 24.16 0.36
N VAL A 267 12.73 24.11 1.70
CA VAL A 267 11.65 24.63 2.56
C VAL A 267 11.39 26.12 2.39
N LYS A 268 12.41 26.88 1.99
CA LYS A 268 12.32 28.35 1.79
C LYS A 268 11.56 28.71 0.52
N GLU A 269 11.33 27.75 -0.38
CA GLU A 269 10.68 27.97 -1.68
C GLU A 269 9.36 27.21 -1.82
N GLY A 270 9.23 26.07 -1.14
CA GLY A 270 8.08 25.17 -1.27
C GLY A 270 6.74 25.84 -0.95
N ARG A 271 5.71 25.40 -1.67
CA ARG A 271 4.29 25.68 -1.40
C ARG A 271 3.52 24.41 -1.08
N ILE A 272 4.03 23.27 -1.57
CA ILE A 272 3.48 21.94 -1.35
C ILE A 272 4.66 21.05 -0.98
N PHE A 273 4.52 20.29 0.10
CA PHE A 273 5.53 19.37 0.61
C PHE A 273 4.95 17.96 0.67
N VAL A 274 5.64 17.02 0.04
CA VAL A 274 5.25 15.61 -0.03
C VAL A 274 6.41 14.77 0.48
N THR A 275 6.21 14.02 1.56
CA THR A 275 7.20 13.08 2.09
C THR A 275 6.96 11.67 1.54
N THR A 276 8.01 11.04 1.01
CA THR A 276 7.95 9.72 0.35
C THR A 276 9.12 8.82 0.75
N THR A 277 9.71 9.02 1.93
CA THR A 277 11.03 8.45 2.27
C THR A 277 10.94 7.11 3.01
N GLY A 278 9.84 6.84 3.72
CA GLY A 278 9.76 5.78 4.72
C GLY A 278 10.70 5.99 5.92
N CYS A 279 11.21 7.21 6.10
CA CYS A 279 12.16 7.58 7.14
C CYS A 279 11.55 8.62 8.10
N LYS A 280 11.96 8.57 9.36
CA LYS A 280 11.45 9.48 10.39
C LYS A 280 12.08 10.87 10.31
N SER A 281 11.36 11.88 10.81
CA SER A 281 11.90 13.22 11.07
C SER A 281 12.42 13.94 9.80
N ILE A 282 11.66 13.87 8.71
CA ILE A 282 11.95 14.59 7.47
C ILE A 282 11.53 16.06 7.61
N ILE A 283 10.32 16.30 8.13
CA ILE A 283 9.80 17.65 8.37
C ILE A 283 9.73 17.92 9.88
N GLU A 284 10.75 18.61 10.38
CA GLU A 284 10.94 19.02 11.76
C GLU A 284 10.52 20.48 12.04
N PRO A 285 10.45 20.91 13.32
CA PRO A 285 10.05 22.27 13.72
C PRO A 285 10.75 23.41 12.98
N LYS A 286 12.08 23.30 12.81
CA LYS A 286 12.90 24.29 12.09
C LYS A 286 12.45 24.52 10.65
N HIS A 287 11.80 23.54 10.03
CA HIS A 287 11.30 23.63 8.67
C HIS A 287 9.94 24.36 8.65
N PHE A 288 9.01 23.99 9.53
CA PHE A 288 7.70 24.65 9.63
C PHE A 288 7.83 26.16 9.81
N GLU A 289 8.76 26.59 10.65
CA GLU A 289 9.02 28.01 10.89
C GLU A 289 9.49 28.78 9.64
N GLN A 290 10.02 28.10 8.62
CA GLN A 290 10.48 28.70 7.36
C GLN A 290 9.45 28.60 6.24
N MET A 291 8.41 27.77 6.39
CA MET A 291 7.38 27.59 5.36
C MET A 291 6.59 28.87 5.11
N HIS A 292 6.11 28.99 3.87
CA HIS A 292 5.23 30.07 3.46
C HIS A 292 3.83 29.95 4.07
N GLU A 293 3.12 31.08 4.11
CA GLU A 293 1.72 31.13 4.53
C GLU A 293 0.87 30.15 3.71
N ASN A 294 0.12 29.31 4.43
CA ASN A 294 -0.73 28.23 3.92
C ASN A 294 0.01 27.24 3.01
N ALA A 295 1.29 26.96 3.30
CA ALA A 295 1.97 25.82 2.70
C ALA A 295 1.19 24.53 3.01
N ILE A 296 1.03 23.67 2.00
CA ILE A 296 0.37 22.37 2.14
C ILE A 296 1.44 21.32 2.44
N VAL A 297 1.24 20.53 3.49
CA VAL A 297 2.15 19.47 3.92
C VAL A 297 1.38 18.16 3.97
N CYS A 298 1.92 17.14 3.33
CA CYS A 298 1.33 15.81 3.31
C CYS A 298 2.39 14.71 3.22
N ASN A 299 1.99 13.51 3.63
CA ASN A 299 2.81 12.32 3.58
C ASN A 299 2.14 11.28 2.68
N ILE A 300 2.94 10.57 1.89
CA ILE A 300 2.47 9.41 1.12
C ILE A 300 3.41 8.19 1.32
N GLY A 301 4.35 8.28 2.28
CA GLY A 301 4.99 7.11 2.87
C GLY A 301 4.07 6.43 3.90
N HIS A 302 4.40 5.18 4.25
CA HIS A 302 3.48 4.30 4.98
C HIS A 302 3.12 4.79 6.39
N PHE A 303 4.11 5.19 7.20
CA PHE A 303 3.90 5.67 8.59
C PHE A 303 3.89 7.19 8.70
N ASP A 304 3.20 7.72 9.71
CA ASP A 304 3.05 9.14 10.04
C ASP A 304 4.21 9.73 10.83
N CYS A 305 5.42 9.16 10.70
CA CYS A 305 6.61 9.62 11.39
C CYS A 305 7.55 10.49 10.52
N GLU A 306 7.25 10.67 9.23
CA GLU A 306 8.04 11.54 8.35
C GLU A 306 7.87 13.02 8.71
N ILE A 307 6.72 13.40 9.28
CA ILE A 307 6.35 14.77 9.65
C ILE A 307 6.19 14.84 11.17
N ASP A 308 6.76 15.84 11.83
CA ASP A 308 6.59 16.06 13.27
C ASP A 308 5.23 16.71 13.60
N VAL A 309 4.16 15.94 13.42
CA VAL A 309 2.78 16.36 13.69
C VAL A 309 2.54 16.58 15.19
N LYS A 310 3.27 15.84 16.04
CA LYS A 310 3.21 16.04 17.49
C LYS A 310 3.62 17.47 17.86
N TRP A 311 4.71 17.98 17.28
CA TRP A 311 5.13 19.35 17.53
C TRP A 311 4.07 20.37 17.09
N LEU A 312 3.42 20.17 15.93
CA LEU A 312 2.34 21.05 15.48
C LEU A 312 1.18 21.08 16.48
N ASN A 313 0.73 19.93 16.97
CA ASN A 313 -0.35 19.85 17.96
C ASN A 313 0.02 20.51 19.29
N ASP A 314 1.26 20.34 19.75
CA ASP A 314 1.70 20.86 21.05
C ASP A 314 2.01 22.37 21.03
N ASN A 315 2.42 22.93 19.88
CA ASN A 315 2.99 24.28 19.80
C ASN A 315 2.18 25.26 18.94
N CYS A 316 1.17 24.80 18.20
CA CYS A 316 0.43 25.63 17.26
C CYS A 316 -1.08 25.60 17.54
N LYS A 317 -1.77 26.66 17.12
CA LYS A 317 -3.24 26.68 17.18
C LYS A 317 -3.80 25.86 16.02
N LYS A 318 -4.42 24.71 16.33
CA LYS A 318 -5.13 23.86 15.36
C LYS A 318 -6.53 24.40 15.07
N ASP A 319 -6.87 24.51 13.79
CA ASP A 319 -8.20 24.85 13.27
C ASP A 319 -8.59 23.78 12.25
N ASN A 320 -9.58 22.94 12.60
CA ASN A 320 -10.04 21.88 11.70
C ASN A 320 -10.93 22.49 10.60
N ILE A 321 -10.53 22.33 9.34
CA ILE A 321 -11.28 22.85 8.19
C ILE A 321 -12.39 21.87 7.82
N LYS A 322 -12.05 20.59 7.72
CA LYS A 322 -12.94 19.46 7.41
C LYS A 322 -12.23 18.16 7.80
N PRO A 323 -12.88 16.98 7.71
CA PRO A 323 -12.20 15.71 7.97
C PRO A 323 -10.87 15.61 7.22
N GLN A 324 -9.80 15.26 7.94
CA GLN A 324 -8.43 15.09 7.44
C GLN A 324 -7.78 16.35 6.83
N VAL A 325 -8.31 17.55 7.09
CA VAL A 325 -7.69 18.82 6.67
C VAL A 325 -7.66 19.78 7.84
N ASP A 326 -6.45 20.04 8.33
CA ASP A 326 -6.21 20.91 9.48
C ASP A 326 -5.33 22.09 9.09
N ARG A 327 -5.66 23.26 9.62
CA ARG A 327 -4.79 24.44 9.56
C ARG A 327 -4.15 24.68 10.91
N PHE A 328 -2.83 24.77 10.93
CA PHE A 328 -2.04 25.10 12.12
C PHE A 328 -1.48 26.50 11.99
N THR A 329 -1.84 27.41 12.90
CA THR A 329 -1.22 28.74 12.99
C THR A 329 -0.02 28.70 13.93
N LEU A 330 1.15 29.02 13.40
CA LEU A 330 2.44 29.05 14.10
C LEU A 330 2.59 30.33 14.94
N SER A 331 3.57 30.33 15.84
CA SER A 331 3.93 31.49 16.67
C SER A 331 4.36 32.73 15.87
N ASN A 332 4.92 32.54 14.68
CA ASN A 332 5.32 33.61 13.77
C ASN A 332 4.13 34.22 12.98
N GLY A 333 2.90 33.76 13.24
CA GLY A 333 1.66 34.22 12.60
C GLY A 333 1.36 33.56 11.26
N ARG A 334 2.28 32.78 10.68
CA ARG A 334 2.00 32.01 9.45
C ARG A 334 1.22 30.74 9.76
N SER A 335 0.49 30.24 8.76
CA SER A 335 -0.28 29.01 8.85
C SER A 335 0.26 27.92 7.92
N ILE A 336 0.06 26.66 8.32
CA ILE A 336 0.35 25.45 7.54
C ILE A 336 -0.95 24.66 7.39
N ILE A 337 -1.20 24.11 6.21
CA ILE A 337 -2.28 23.17 5.95
C ILE A 337 -1.71 21.75 5.99
N LEU A 338 -2.08 20.97 6.99
CA LEU A 338 -1.67 19.57 7.14
C LEU A 338 -2.79 18.65 6.65
N LEU A 339 -2.43 17.67 5.83
CA LEU A 339 -3.36 16.68 5.30
C LEU A 339 -3.25 15.35 6.05
N ALA A 340 -4.40 14.74 6.33
CA ALA A 340 -4.56 13.43 6.95
C ALA A 340 -3.74 13.22 8.25
N GLU A 341 -3.50 14.29 9.01
CA GLU A 341 -2.70 14.25 10.24
C GLU A 341 -1.31 13.61 10.02
N GLY A 342 -0.73 13.79 8.82
CA GLY A 342 0.57 13.22 8.46
C GLY A 342 0.55 11.74 8.07
N ARG A 343 -0.62 11.09 8.01
CA ARG A 343 -0.80 9.74 7.44
C ARG A 343 -0.90 9.80 5.91
N LEU A 344 -0.94 8.63 5.27
CA LEU A 344 -1.04 8.43 3.81
C LEU A 344 -2.15 9.29 3.16
N VAL A 345 -1.77 10.35 2.44
CA VAL A 345 -2.69 11.36 1.89
C VAL A 345 -3.58 10.83 0.77
N ASN A 346 -3.07 9.95 -0.08
CA ASN A 346 -3.84 9.37 -1.18
C ASN A 346 -5.01 8.49 -0.70
N LEU A 347 -4.85 7.81 0.43
CA LEU A 347 -5.88 6.97 1.05
C LEU A 347 -6.72 7.74 2.07
N GLY A 348 -6.08 8.60 2.87
CA GLY A 348 -6.73 9.41 3.88
C GLY A 348 -7.65 10.48 3.29
N CYS A 349 -7.20 11.17 2.24
CA CYS A 349 -7.94 12.28 1.60
C CYS A 349 -8.60 11.90 0.26
N ALA A 350 -8.32 10.72 -0.30
CA ALA A 350 -8.96 10.24 -1.52
C ALA A 350 -9.27 8.73 -1.43
N MET A 351 -9.05 7.98 -2.52
CA MET A 351 -9.47 6.59 -2.66
C MET A 351 -8.30 5.61 -2.80
N GLY A 352 -7.06 6.08 -2.59
CA GLY A 352 -5.86 5.30 -2.87
C GLY A 352 -5.60 5.12 -4.37
N HIS A 353 -4.87 4.07 -4.71
CA HIS A 353 -4.53 3.76 -6.09
C HIS A 353 -5.76 3.22 -6.86
N PRO A 354 -5.84 3.47 -8.18
CA PRO A 354 -6.93 2.96 -9.01
C PRO A 354 -6.88 1.42 -9.12
N SER A 355 -8.04 0.82 -9.39
CA SER A 355 -8.23 -0.63 -9.37
C SER A 355 -7.29 -1.40 -10.30
N PHE A 356 -7.00 -0.86 -11.48
CA PHE A 356 -6.11 -1.51 -12.46
C PHE A 356 -4.70 -1.76 -11.93
N VAL A 357 -4.07 -0.77 -11.30
CA VAL A 357 -2.71 -0.98 -10.77
C VAL A 357 -2.71 -1.85 -9.53
N MET A 358 -3.76 -1.75 -8.69
CA MET A 358 -3.92 -2.63 -7.52
C MET A 358 -4.17 -4.09 -7.93
N SER A 359 -4.71 -4.33 -9.12
CA SER A 359 -4.85 -5.68 -9.67
C SER A 359 -3.49 -6.37 -9.81
N ASN A 360 -2.43 -5.65 -10.19
CA ASN A 360 -1.09 -6.25 -10.25
C ASN A 360 -0.64 -6.71 -8.86
N SER A 361 -0.67 -5.79 -7.89
CA SER A 361 -0.27 -6.01 -6.50
C SER A 361 -1.04 -7.17 -5.87
N PHE A 362 -2.36 -7.15 -6.00
CA PHE A 362 -3.21 -8.17 -5.38
C PHE A 362 -3.17 -9.50 -6.11
N THR A 363 -2.85 -9.53 -7.41
CA THR A 363 -2.54 -10.79 -8.09
C THR A 363 -1.26 -11.40 -7.52
N ASN A 364 -0.22 -10.60 -7.24
CA ASN A 364 0.97 -11.08 -6.54
C ASN A 364 0.64 -11.60 -5.13
N GLN A 365 -0.23 -10.91 -4.38
CA GLN A 365 -0.69 -11.39 -3.07
C GLN A 365 -1.37 -12.75 -3.16
N VAL A 366 -2.30 -12.94 -4.10
CA VAL A 366 -2.97 -14.23 -4.31
C VAL A 366 -1.96 -15.32 -4.65
N LEU A 367 -1.01 -15.04 -5.55
CA LEU A 367 0.05 -15.99 -5.91
C LEU A 367 0.95 -16.31 -4.71
N ALA A 368 1.31 -15.33 -3.89
CA ALA A 368 2.09 -15.54 -2.68
C ALA A 368 1.36 -16.42 -1.66
N GLN A 369 0.06 -16.19 -1.45
CA GLN A 369 -0.78 -17.02 -0.59
C GLN A 369 -0.88 -18.46 -1.13
N LEU A 370 -1.02 -18.63 -2.45
CA LEU A 370 -1.01 -19.96 -3.09
C LEU A 370 0.33 -20.68 -2.90
N GLU A 371 1.45 -20.00 -3.13
CA GLU A 371 2.79 -20.54 -2.97
C GLU A 371 3.02 -21.01 -1.52
N LEU A 372 2.71 -20.17 -0.53
CA LEU A 372 2.89 -20.49 0.89
C LEU A 372 1.94 -21.60 1.38
N TRP A 373 0.72 -21.64 0.86
CA TRP A 373 -0.28 -22.60 1.31
C TRP A 373 -0.09 -24.00 0.72
N THR A 374 0.21 -24.06 -0.58
CA THR A 374 0.18 -25.30 -1.37
C THR A 374 1.54 -25.96 -1.54
N LYS A 375 2.64 -25.25 -1.25
CA LYS A 375 4.01 -25.77 -1.34
C LYS A 375 4.70 -25.77 0.03
N ASP A 376 5.40 -26.85 0.33
CA ASP A 376 6.19 -26.98 1.57
C ASP A 376 7.66 -26.55 1.37
N THR A 377 7.97 -25.80 0.31
CA THR A 377 9.33 -25.44 -0.08
C THR A 377 9.90 -24.23 0.66
N TYR A 378 9.04 -23.37 1.22
CA TYR A 378 9.45 -22.12 1.85
C TYR A 378 9.86 -22.35 3.31
N LYS A 379 11.15 -22.15 3.60
CA LYS A 379 11.68 -22.16 4.96
C LYS A 379 11.50 -20.79 5.61
N VAL A 380 11.61 -20.71 6.93
CA VAL A 380 11.64 -19.42 7.64
C VAL A 380 12.73 -18.52 7.05
N GLY A 381 12.32 -17.31 6.65
CA GLY A 381 13.12 -16.38 5.87
C GLY A 381 12.23 -15.53 4.96
N VAL A 382 12.82 -14.53 4.30
CA VAL A 382 12.12 -13.66 3.35
C VAL A 382 12.48 -14.07 1.93
N HIS A 383 11.47 -14.40 1.12
CA HIS A 383 11.60 -14.92 -0.23
C HIS A 383 10.91 -14.01 -1.24
N PHE A 384 11.25 -14.16 -2.52
CA PHE A 384 10.57 -13.49 -3.63
C PHE A 384 9.66 -14.48 -4.36
N LEU A 385 8.64 -13.97 -5.04
CA LEU A 385 7.93 -14.76 -6.04
C LEU A 385 8.89 -15.14 -7.19
N PRO A 386 8.79 -16.37 -7.74
CA PRO A 386 9.54 -16.73 -8.94
C PRO A 386 9.24 -15.76 -10.08
N LYS A 387 10.27 -15.39 -10.86
CA LYS A 387 10.13 -14.45 -12.00
C LYS A 387 9.04 -14.86 -13.00
N LYS A 388 8.83 -16.17 -13.16
CA LYS A 388 7.78 -16.71 -14.03
C LYS A 388 6.37 -16.30 -13.58
N LEU A 389 6.12 -16.22 -12.27
CA LEU A 389 4.85 -15.76 -11.72
C LEU A 389 4.72 -14.25 -11.84
N ASP A 390 5.82 -13.51 -11.66
CA ASP A 390 5.84 -12.05 -11.89
C ASP A 390 5.51 -11.69 -13.34
N GLU A 391 6.06 -12.43 -14.31
CA GLU A 391 5.71 -12.32 -15.74
C GLU A 391 4.26 -12.72 -16.02
N GLU A 392 3.72 -13.71 -15.32
CA GLU A 392 2.31 -14.12 -15.42
C GLU A 392 1.38 -13.00 -14.96
N VAL A 393 1.72 -12.30 -13.87
CA VAL A 393 0.98 -11.11 -13.43
C VAL A 393 0.93 -10.10 -14.55
N ALA A 394 2.06 -9.72 -15.14
CA ALA A 394 2.08 -8.74 -16.23
C ALA A 394 1.22 -9.22 -17.42
N ALA A 395 1.40 -10.47 -17.85
CA ALA A 395 0.68 -11.06 -18.97
C ALA A 395 -0.84 -11.05 -18.77
N ALA A 396 -1.33 -11.29 -17.55
CA ALA A 396 -2.75 -11.30 -17.21
C ALA A 396 -3.44 -9.94 -17.37
N HIS A 397 -2.69 -8.84 -17.45
CA HIS A 397 -3.22 -7.48 -17.59
C HIS A 397 -3.15 -6.92 -19.03
N LEU A 398 -2.38 -7.56 -19.92
CA LEU A 398 -2.08 -7.01 -21.26
C LEU A 398 -3.31 -6.93 -22.18
N ASP A 399 -4.16 -7.95 -22.17
CA ASP A 399 -5.33 -8.02 -23.06
C ASP A 399 -6.34 -6.90 -22.76
N HIS A 400 -6.51 -6.55 -21.47
CA HIS A 400 -7.37 -5.45 -21.03
C HIS A 400 -6.96 -4.11 -21.63
N LEU A 401 -5.66 -3.92 -21.88
CA LEU A 401 -5.10 -2.71 -22.50
C LEU A 401 -4.99 -2.82 -24.03
N GLY A 402 -5.41 -3.94 -24.63
CA GLY A 402 -5.27 -4.21 -26.05
C GLY A 402 -3.81 -4.44 -26.50
N VAL A 403 -2.91 -4.76 -25.58
CA VAL A 403 -1.49 -5.00 -25.88
C VAL A 403 -1.32 -6.36 -26.56
N LYS A 404 -0.64 -6.37 -27.71
CA LYS A 404 -0.32 -7.59 -28.47
C LYS A 404 1.13 -7.99 -28.23
N LEU A 405 1.36 -9.01 -27.42
CA LEU A 405 2.70 -9.46 -27.07
C LEU A 405 3.33 -10.29 -28.20
N THR A 406 4.51 -9.88 -28.66
CA THR A 406 5.33 -10.64 -29.63
C THR A 406 5.82 -11.94 -29.01
N LYS A 407 5.78 -13.03 -29.78
CA LYS A 407 6.33 -14.33 -29.39
C LYS A 407 7.66 -14.57 -30.08
N LEU A 408 8.64 -15.12 -29.35
CA LEU A 408 9.90 -15.57 -29.93
C LEU A 408 9.67 -16.74 -30.90
N SER A 409 10.31 -16.70 -32.05
CA SER A 409 10.51 -17.89 -32.91
C SER A 409 11.53 -18.84 -32.27
N ASP A 410 11.60 -20.10 -32.74
CA ASP A 410 12.60 -21.07 -32.26
C ASP A 410 14.03 -20.53 -32.45
N THR A 411 14.30 -19.97 -33.63
CA THR A 411 15.61 -19.39 -33.95
C THR A 411 16.00 -18.24 -33.02
N GLN A 412 15.05 -17.38 -32.61
CA GLN A 412 15.35 -16.29 -31.67
C GLN A 412 15.58 -16.80 -30.25
N SER A 413 14.78 -17.77 -29.81
CA SER A 413 14.93 -18.41 -28.50
C SER A 413 16.28 -19.11 -28.37
N GLU A 414 16.71 -19.85 -29.40
CA GLU A 414 18.02 -20.49 -29.47
C GLU A 414 19.16 -19.46 -29.48
N TYR A 415 19.04 -18.41 -30.31
CA TYR A 415 20.05 -17.35 -30.39
C TYR A 415 20.28 -16.63 -29.06
N LEU A 416 19.21 -16.33 -28.33
CA LEU A 416 19.28 -15.65 -27.03
C LEU A 416 19.60 -16.60 -25.87
N GLY A 417 19.45 -17.91 -26.05
CA GLY A 417 19.59 -18.89 -24.98
C GLY A 417 18.52 -18.76 -23.89
N ILE A 418 17.32 -18.28 -24.24
CA ILE A 418 16.19 -18.13 -23.31
C ILE A 418 14.97 -18.91 -23.80
N PRO A 419 14.15 -19.53 -22.92
CA PRO A 419 12.95 -20.24 -23.34
C PRO A 419 11.91 -19.30 -23.99
N LYS A 420 11.15 -19.81 -24.96
CA LYS A 420 10.05 -19.07 -25.62
C LYS A 420 8.99 -18.54 -24.67
N GLU A 421 8.74 -19.27 -23.59
CA GLU A 421 7.77 -18.94 -22.57
C GLU A 421 8.43 -18.26 -21.35
N GLY A 422 9.70 -17.88 -21.44
CA GLY A 422 10.42 -17.26 -20.33
C GLY A 422 10.87 -18.22 -19.22
N PRO A 423 11.40 -17.71 -18.09
CA PRO A 423 11.58 -16.28 -17.81
C PRO A 423 12.52 -15.59 -18.79
N PHE A 424 12.22 -14.34 -19.15
CA PHE A 424 12.89 -13.61 -20.24
C PHE A 424 14.08 -12.77 -19.79
N LYS A 425 14.29 -12.66 -18.48
CA LYS A 425 15.33 -11.81 -17.88
C LYS A 425 16.05 -12.55 -16.75
N PRO A 426 17.35 -12.28 -16.54
CA PRO A 426 18.08 -12.83 -15.41
C PRO A 426 17.57 -12.26 -14.08
N GLU A 427 17.90 -12.92 -12.96
CA GLU A 427 17.37 -12.52 -11.65
C GLU A 427 17.79 -11.11 -11.20
N HIS A 428 18.99 -10.66 -11.55
CA HIS A 428 19.51 -9.35 -11.17
C HIS A 428 19.01 -8.19 -12.05
N TYR A 429 18.12 -8.47 -13.00
CA TYR A 429 17.61 -7.46 -13.90
C TYR A 429 16.70 -6.48 -13.15
N ARG A 430 16.88 -5.18 -13.39
CA ARG A 430 16.09 -4.13 -12.76
C ARG A 430 14.94 -3.73 -13.69
N TYR A 431 14.00 -4.65 -13.91
CA TYR A 431 12.79 -4.54 -14.76
C TYR A 431 12.95 -4.86 -16.22
#